data_AF-A0A7I4YBP9-F1
#
_entry.id   AF-A0A7I4YBP9-F1
#
_cell.length_a   1.000
_cell.length_b   1.000
_cell.length_c   1.000
_cell.angle_alpha   90.00
_cell.angle_beta   90.00
_cell.angle_gamma   90.00
#
_symmetry.space_group_name_H-M   'P 1'
#
loop_
_entity.id
_entity.type
_entity.pdbx_description
1 polymer ?
#
loop_
_entity_poly.entity_id
_entity_poly.type
_entity_poly.pdbx_seq_one_letter_code
_entity_poly.pdbx_strand_id
1 'polypeptide(L)'
;MNRIASDLHISRRSVQNIVKCELDFHNYRFFRGQMLSEAAKKNRLEKCQELLAAVRAGRLSDIVWADEKIFTVEVAHNSQNQRQLPRQAEKNSRKRRVKTISLFP
;
A
#
# COMPACT_ATOMS: atom_id res chain seq x y z
N MET A 1 -10.73 20.70 7.64
CA MET A 1 -10.60 22.12 8.03
C MET A 1 -11.93 22.85 8.14
N ASN A 2 -12.93 22.62 7.27
CA ASN A 2 -14.20 23.36 7.35
C ASN A 2 -14.97 23.14 8.67
N ARG A 3 -15.01 21.89 9.20
CA ARG A 3 -15.63 21.61 10.51
C ARG A 3 -14.99 22.43 11.64
N ILE A 4 -13.67 22.34 11.77
CA ILE A 4 -12.88 23.12 12.75
C ILE A 4 -13.10 24.63 12.59
N ALA A 5 -13.17 25.13 11.35
CA ALA A 5 -13.43 26.53 11.07
C ALA A 5 -14.82 26.98 11.56
N SER A 6 -15.84 26.13 11.36
CA SER A 6 -17.20 26.37 11.86
C SER A 6 -17.26 26.31 13.39
N ASP A 7 -16.62 25.32 14.01
CA ASP A 7 -16.62 25.13 15.47
C ASP A 7 -15.90 26.28 16.20
N LEU A 8 -14.82 26.80 15.60
CA LEU A 8 -14.03 27.91 16.16
C LEU A 8 -14.49 29.29 15.66
N HIS A 9 -15.53 29.37 14.83
CA HIS A 9 -16.02 30.62 14.22
C HIS A 9 -14.95 31.47 13.52
N ILE A 10 -13.95 30.84 12.90
CA ILE A 10 -12.86 31.51 12.18
C ILE A 10 -12.82 31.10 10.72
N SER A 11 -12.11 31.88 9.89
CA SER A 11 -11.97 31.55 8.48
C SER A 11 -11.23 30.23 8.26
N ARG A 12 -11.63 29.47 7.24
CA ARG A 12 -10.93 28.25 6.82
C ARG A 12 -9.43 28.48 6.59
N ARG A 13 -9.06 29.65 6.04
CA ARG A 13 -7.67 29.98 5.73
C ARG A 13 -6.85 30.22 7.00
N SER A 14 -7.44 30.89 7.99
CA SER A 14 -6.82 31.05 9.32
C SER A 14 -6.53 29.69 9.96
N VAL A 15 -7.49 28.77 9.96
CA VAL A 15 -7.28 27.38 10.44
C VAL A 15 -6.13 26.70 9.69
N GLN A 16 -6.07 26.84 8.36
CA GLN A 16 -5.01 26.23 7.57
C GLN A 16 -3.63 26.81 7.88
N ASN A 17 -3.52 28.11 8.07
CA ASN A 17 -2.27 28.78 8.43
C ASN A 17 -1.83 28.36 9.84
N ILE A 18 -2.74 28.36 10.82
CA ILE A 18 -2.41 27.92 12.18
C ILE A 18 -1.91 26.46 12.15
N VAL A 19 -2.65 25.56 11.52
CA VAL A 19 -2.27 24.14 11.46
C VAL A 19 -0.92 23.94 10.77
N LYS A 20 -0.65 24.60 9.64
CA LYS A 20 0.57 24.35 8.85
C LYS A 20 1.77 25.17 9.28
N CYS A 21 1.58 26.44 9.62
CA CYS A 21 2.66 27.39 9.83
C CYS A 21 2.98 27.58 11.31
N GLU A 22 1.99 27.51 12.20
CA GLU A 22 2.20 27.72 13.64
C GLU A 22 2.39 26.38 14.38
N LEU A 23 1.59 25.37 14.03
CA LEU A 23 1.60 24.06 14.68
C LEU A 23 2.38 22.99 13.90
N ASP A 24 2.82 23.30 12.69
CA ASP A 24 3.57 22.41 11.78
C ASP A 24 2.91 21.03 11.52
N PHE A 25 1.58 20.98 11.61
CA PHE A 25 0.83 19.76 11.34
C PHE A 25 0.59 19.55 9.85
N HIS A 26 0.86 18.31 9.44
CA HIS A 26 0.71 17.87 8.06
C HIS A 26 -0.51 16.94 7.93
N ASN A 27 -1.24 17.07 6.82
CA ASN A 27 -2.34 16.16 6.53
C ASN A 27 -1.78 14.81 6.08
N TYR A 28 -1.95 13.77 6.90
CA TYR A 28 -1.63 12.40 6.51
C TYR A 28 -2.87 11.70 5.98
N ARG A 29 -2.69 10.90 4.93
CA ARG A 29 -3.73 9.98 4.46
C ARG A 29 -3.76 8.79 5.42
N PHE A 30 -4.92 8.54 6.03
CA PHE A 30 -5.12 7.32 6.81
C PHE A 30 -4.97 6.08 5.91
N PHE A 31 -4.07 5.18 6.31
CA PHE A 31 -3.95 3.87 5.70
C PHE A 31 -5.03 2.96 6.27
N ARG A 32 -5.75 2.24 5.40
CA ARG A 32 -6.69 1.21 5.83
C ARG A 32 -5.92 -0.11 5.95
N GLY A 33 -5.75 -0.57 7.18
CA GLY A 33 -5.14 -1.85 7.50
C GLY A 33 -5.92 -2.57 8.58
N GLN A 34 -5.63 -3.85 8.78
CA GLN A 34 -6.16 -4.59 9.93
C GLN A 34 -5.56 -4.01 11.22
N MET A 35 -6.41 -3.61 12.16
CA MET A 35 -5.96 -3.20 13.48
C MET A 35 -5.45 -4.44 14.23
N LEU A 36 -4.18 -4.41 14.67
CA LEU A 36 -3.59 -5.51 15.40
C LEU A 36 -3.93 -5.38 16.90
N SER A 37 -4.42 -6.47 17.50
CA SER A 37 -4.49 -6.58 18.95
C SER A 37 -3.09 -6.63 19.57
N GLU A 38 -2.96 -6.27 20.84
CA GLU A 38 -1.68 -6.34 21.54
C GLU A 38 -1.08 -7.75 21.55
N ALA A 39 -1.93 -8.77 21.67
CA ALA A 39 -1.51 -10.17 21.54
C ALA A 39 -0.93 -10.48 20.14
N ALA A 40 -1.57 -9.97 19.08
CA ALA A 40 -1.07 -10.15 17.71
C ALA A 40 0.25 -9.41 17.48
N LYS A 41 0.44 -8.23 18.08
CA LYS A 41 1.71 -7.48 18.02
C LYS A 41 2.83 -8.26 18.70
N LYS A 42 2.59 -8.81 19.90
CA LYS A 42 3.57 -9.63 20.63
C LYS A 42 3.97 -10.87 19.82
N ASN A 43 2.99 -11.62 19.33
CA ASN A 43 3.23 -12.82 18.51
C ASN A 43 4.03 -12.51 17.24
N ARG A 44 3.72 -11.39 16.55
CA ARG A 44 4.48 -10.95 15.38
C ARG A 44 5.93 -10.60 15.73
N LEU A 45 6.15 -9.92 16.86
CA LEU A 45 7.50 -9.55 17.28
C LEU A 45 8.36 -10.78 17.55
N GLU A 46 7.83 -11.75 18.30
CA GLU A 46 8.51 -13.02 18.61
C GLU A 46 8.89 -13.77 17.32
N LYS A 47 7.91 -13.98 16.41
CA LYS A 47 8.16 -14.64 15.11
C LYS A 47 9.18 -13.90 14.26
N CYS A 48 9.14 -12.58 14.22
CA CYS A 48 10.12 -11.78 13.48
C CYS A 48 11.52 -11.91 14.04
N GLN A 49 11.69 -12.00 15.37
CA GLN A 49 12.99 -12.21 16.01
C GLN A 49 13.55 -13.59 15.68
N GLU A 50 12.73 -14.64 15.73
CA GLU A 50 13.12 -16.00 15.35
C GLU A 50 13.52 -16.08 13.87
N LEU A 51 12.72 -15.47 12.99
CA LEU A 51 13.03 -15.41 11.56
C LEU A 51 14.36 -14.66 11.33
N LEU A 52 14.57 -13.53 11.99
CA LEU A 52 15.82 -12.78 11.89
C LEU A 52 17.03 -13.60 12.36
N ALA A 53 16.88 -14.40 13.42
CA ALA A 53 17.93 -15.30 13.88
C ALA A 53 18.22 -16.40 12.85
N ALA A 54 17.20 -16.98 12.21
CA ALA A 54 17.37 -17.94 11.12
C ALA A 54 18.07 -17.34 9.89
N VAL A 55 17.72 -16.11 9.53
CA VAL A 55 18.36 -15.33 8.45
C VAL A 55 19.84 -15.11 8.75
N ARG A 56 20.18 -14.67 9.97
CA ARG A 56 21.58 -14.46 10.40
C ARG A 56 22.40 -15.74 10.39
N ALA A 57 21.77 -16.88 10.68
CA ALA A 57 22.40 -18.19 10.64
C ALA A 57 22.50 -18.78 9.22
N GLY A 58 22.04 -18.07 8.18
CA GLY A 58 22.08 -18.55 6.79
C GLY A 58 21.08 -19.66 6.47
N ARG A 59 20.09 -19.91 7.35
CA ARG A 59 19.12 -21.01 7.23
C ARG A 59 17.87 -20.67 6.41
N LEU A 60 17.92 -19.59 5.63
CA LEU A 60 16.80 -19.18 4.76
C LEU A 60 16.49 -20.24 3.70
N SER A 61 17.53 -20.91 3.19
CA SER A 61 17.44 -21.96 2.17
C SER A 61 16.65 -23.19 2.65
N ASP A 62 16.56 -23.39 3.96
CA ASP A 62 15.85 -24.53 4.56
C ASP A 62 14.33 -24.28 4.65
N ILE A 63 13.88 -23.04 4.43
CA ILE A 63 12.49 -22.64 4.59
C ILE A 63 11.78 -22.65 3.23
N VAL A 64 10.81 -23.56 3.08
CA VAL A 64 9.89 -23.57 1.94
C VAL A 64 8.66 -22.74 2.31
N TRP A 65 8.36 -21.72 1.50
CA TRP A 65 7.21 -20.84 1.68
C TRP A 65 6.05 -21.32 0.80
N ALA A 66 4.87 -21.47 1.38
CA ALA A 66 3.64 -21.83 0.68
C ALA A 66 2.48 -20.96 1.18
N ASP A 67 1.57 -20.61 0.27
CA ASP A 67 0.36 -19.85 0.57
C ASP A 67 -0.73 -20.21 -0.44
N GLU A 68 -1.99 -20.13 -0.01
CA GLU A 68 -3.14 -20.34 -0.87
C GLU A 68 -3.62 -19.00 -1.41
N LYS A 69 -3.84 -18.93 -2.73
CA LYS A 69 -4.34 -17.73 -3.38
C LYS A 69 -5.56 -18.04 -4.22
N ILE A 70 -6.61 -17.25 -4.01
CA ILE A 70 -7.81 -17.31 -4.84
C ILE A 70 -7.48 -16.67 -6.20
N PHE A 71 -7.61 -17.45 -7.27
CA PHE A 71 -7.57 -16.96 -8.64
C PHE A 71 -9.00 -16.89 -9.17
N THR A 72 -9.42 -15.69 -9.58
CA THR A 72 -10.73 -15.49 -10.21
C THR A 72 -10.63 -15.81 -11.71
N VAL A 73 -11.69 -16.41 -12.28
CA VAL A 73 -11.75 -16.78 -13.72
C VAL A 73 -11.52 -15.56 -14.61
N GLU A 74 -12.11 -14.43 -14.25
CA GLU A 74 -11.79 -13.14 -14.86
C GLU A 74 -10.69 -12.45 -14.04
N VAL A 75 -9.60 -12.09 -14.71
CA VAL A 75 -8.51 -11.34 -14.07
C VAL A 75 -8.95 -9.89 -13.91
N ALA A 76 -9.22 -9.47 -12.67
CA ALA A 76 -9.39 -8.06 -12.37
C ALA A 76 -8.14 -7.27 -12.81
N HIS A 77 -8.34 -6.12 -13.45
CA HIS A 77 -7.23 -5.29 -13.94
C HIS A 77 -6.33 -4.84 -12.77
N ASN A 78 -5.21 -5.55 -12.59
CA ASN A 78 -4.21 -5.21 -11.58
C ASN A 78 -3.10 -4.37 -12.23
N SER A 79 -3.15 -3.06 -12.02
CA SER A 79 -2.19 -2.10 -12.56
C SER A 79 -0.74 -2.33 -12.08
N GLN A 80 -0.53 -3.03 -10.95
CA GLN A 80 0.80 -3.40 -10.50
C GLN A 80 1.41 -4.56 -11.31
N ASN A 81 0.61 -5.58 -11.64
CA ASN A 81 1.09 -6.77 -12.34
C ASN A 81 1.00 -6.66 -13.88
N GLN A 82 0.13 -5.79 -14.39
CA GLN A 82 -0.14 -5.64 -15.83
C GLN A 82 0.59 -4.44 -16.43
N ARG A 83 1.81 -4.13 -15.94
CA ARG A 83 2.62 -3.03 -16.47
C ARG A 83 3.10 -3.38 -17.89
N GLN A 84 2.72 -2.56 -18.86
CA GLN A 84 3.35 -2.57 -20.17
C GLN A 84 4.57 -1.64 -20.14
N LEU A 85 5.67 -2.06 -20.78
CA LEU A 85 6.86 -1.23 -21.02
C LEU A 85 6.88 -0.81 -22.50
N PRO A 86 6.02 0.14 -22.93
CA PRO A 86 5.99 0.56 -24.32
C PRO A 86 7.27 1.32 -24.70
N ARG A 87 7.66 1.21 -25.98
CA ARG A 87 8.70 2.10 -26.54
C ARG A 87 8.21 3.54 -26.50
N GLN A 88 9.14 4.50 -26.50
CA GLN A 88 8.82 5.93 -26.34
C GLN A 88 7.83 6.46 -27.39
N ALA A 89 7.90 5.97 -28.63
CA ALA A 89 6.96 6.30 -29.71
C ALA A 89 5.52 5.81 -29.43
N GLU A 90 5.33 4.83 -28.55
CA GLU A 90 4.05 4.19 -28.27
C GLU A 90 3.45 4.58 -26.91
N LYS A 91 4.14 5.44 -26.15
CA LYS A 91 3.77 5.87 -24.79
C LYS A 91 2.34 6.44 -24.68
N ASN A 92 1.86 7.05 -25.76
CA ASN A 92 0.54 7.68 -25.87
C ASN A 92 -0.45 6.91 -26.77
N SER A 93 -0.09 5.72 -27.25
CA SER A 93 -0.94 4.95 -28.16
C SER A 93 -2.14 4.32 -27.44
N ARG A 94 -3.30 4.21 -28.11
CA ARG A 94 -4.48 3.51 -27.58
C ARG A 94 -4.21 2.02 -27.27
N LYS A 95 -3.20 1.43 -27.93
CA LYS A 95 -2.70 0.06 -27.69
C LYS A 95 -2.20 -0.15 -26.26
N ARG A 96 -1.87 0.93 -25.53
CA ARG A 96 -1.44 0.90 -24.11
C ARG A 96 -2.49 0.30 -23.16
N ARG A 97 -3.78 0.35 -23.50
CA ARG A 97 -4.87 0.04 -22.58
C ARG A 97 -5.43 -1.38 -22.69
N VAL A 98 -5.11 -2.11 -23.76
CA VAL A 98 -5.71 -3.41 -24.04
C VAL A 98 -4.59 -4.43 -24.20
N LYS A 99 -4.46 -5.34 -23.22
CA LYS A 99 -3.64 -6.53 -23.36
C LYS A 99 -4.60 -7.71 -23.45
N THR A 100 -4.67 -8.35 -24.60
CA THR A 100 -5.32 -9.67 -24.71
C THR A 100 -4.41 -10.66 -24.02
N ILE A 101 -4.76 -11.08 -22.81
CA ILE A 101 -4.07 -12.16 -22.13
C ILE A 101 -4.77 -13.44 -22.59
N SER A 102 -4.17 -14.18 -23.54
CA SER A 102 -4.59 -15.55 -23.82
C SER A 102 -4.11 -16.43 -22.67
N LEU A 103 -5.04 -17.06 -21.96
CA LEU A 103 -4.74 -17.90 -20.81
C LEU A 103 -4.33 -19.33 -21.21
N PHE A 104 -4.43 -19.67 -22.49
CA PHE A 104 -4.07 -20.97 -23.06
C PHE A 104 -3.38 -20.78 -24.42
N PRO A 105 -2.46 -21.69 -24.80
CA PRO A 105 -1.87 -21.71 -26.14
C PRO A 105 -2.93 -21.94 -27.23
#